data_AF-A0A1Q3MF93-F1
#
_entry.id   AF-A0A1Q3MF93-F1
#
_cell.length_a   1.000
_cell.length_b   1.000
_cell.length_c   1.000
_cell.angle_alpha   90.00
_cell.angle_beta   90.00
_cell.angle_gamma   90.00
#
_symmetry.space_group_name_H-M   'P 1'
#
loop_
_entity.id
_entity.type
_entity.pdbx_description
1 polymer ?
#
loop_
_entity_poly.entity_id
_entity_poly.type
_entity_poly.pdbx_seq_one_letter_code
_entity_poly.pdbx_strand_id
1 'polypeptide(L)'
;MSDDARFDADDARLRELERKVDRGEELTEQEESELEKIVARFHDHSANSLSDIRAAGTQKAADLTDEFEERLKQIESKATGARARQNTGIANQTKSRVSDGESARGLGIGLSIAYTIIGLPLVGVAIGWFLDNRLGTKIWIQVGVLGGSVAGLAMAFLMINRNNDKT
;
A
#
# COMPACT_ATOMS: atom_id res chain seq x y z
N MET A 1 42.47 -34.10 24.00
CA MET A 1 41.68 -33.81 25.22
C MET A 1 40.97 -32.50 24.92
N SER A 2 39.64 -32.49 24.82
CA SER A 2 38.87 -31.28 24.54
C SER A 2 39.05 -30.27 25.69
N ASP A 3 38.99 -28.97 25.41
CA ASP A 3 39.13 -27.93 26.44
C ASP A 3 38.12 -28.11 27.60
N ASP A 4 36.88 -28.52 27.28
CA ASP A 4 35.86 -28.89 28.29
C ASP A 4 36.34 -29.97 29.26
N ALA A 5 36.93 -31.05 28.74
CA ALA A 5 37.37 -32.19 29.58
C ALA A 5 38.56 -31.83 30.49
N ARG A 6 39.30 -30.76 30.16
CA ARG A 6 40.43 -30.27 30.94
C ARG A 6 39.95 -29.24 31.98
N PHE A 7 38.91 -28.48 31.68
CA PHE A 7 38.25 -27.56 32.62
C PHE A 7 37.49 -28.30 33.72
N ASP A 8 36.77 -29.37 33.37
CA ASP A 8 36.09 -30.24 34.34
C ASP A 8 37.07 -30.86 35.34
N ALA A 9 38.28 -31.21 34.88
CA ALA A 9 39.34 -31.76 35.71
C ALA A 9 39.93 -30.69 36.65
N ASP A 10 40.13 -29.46 36.16
CA ASP A 10 40.64 -28.32 36.93
C ASP A 10 39.59 -27.88 37.99
N ASP A 11 38.29 -27.89 37.69
CA ASP A 11 37.19 -27.60 38.63
C ASP A 11 37.06 -28.68 39.73
N ALA A 12 37.15 -29.95 39.36
CA ALA A 12 37.16 -31.04 40.33
C ALA A 12 38.33 -30.93 41.32
N ARG A 13 39.50 -30.51 40.84
CA ARG A 13 40.71 -30.28 41.65
C ARG A 13 40.60 -29.06 42.55
N LEU A 14 40.06 -27.94 42.06
CA LEU A 14 39.77 -26.75 42.86
C LEU A 14 38.87 -27.09 44.06
N ARG A 15 37.79 -27.83 43.84
CA ARG A 15 36.86 -28.24 44.91
C ARG A 15 37.48 -29.19 45.92
N GLU A 16 38.49 -29.95 45.53
CA GLU A 16 39.24 -30.83 46.44
C GLU A 16 40.15 -30.01 47.36
N LEU A 17 40.83 -29.01 46.79
CA LEU A 17 41.74 -28.11 47.51
C LEU A 17 40.98 -27.14 48.43
N GLU A 18 39.86 -26.61 47.96
CA GLU A 18 38.95 -25.78 48.77
C GLU A 18 38.44 -26.56 50.00
N ARG A 19 38.02 -27.82 49.80
CA ARG A 19 37.63 -28.71 50.91
C ARG A 19 38.76 -29.02 51.89
N LYS A 20 40.02 -29.00 51.46
CA LYS A 20 41.20 -29.18 52.34
C LYS A 20 41.43 -27.94 53.20
N VAL A 21 41.39 -26.77 52.57
CA VAL A 21 41.53 -25.48 53.26
C VAL A 21 40.41 -25.27 54.28
N ASP A 22 39.16 -25.60 53.93
CA ASP A 22 38.00 -25.53 54.84
C ASP A 22 38.12 -26.46 56.06
N ARG A 23 38.87 -27.56 55.94
CA ARG A 23 39.18 -28.47 57.06
C ARG A 23 40.33 -27.98 57.94
N GLY A 24 40.96 -26.85 57.59
CA GLY A 24 42.11 -26.30 58.31
C GLY A 24 43.43 -27.02 58.02
N GLU A 25 43.52 -27.77 56.92
CA GLU A 25 44.76 -28.42 56.47
C GLU A 25 45.62 -27.41 55.68
N GLU A 26 46.92 -27.29 55.99
CA GLU A 26 47.85 -26.46 55.21
C GLU A 26 48.10 -27.10 53.85
N LEU A 27 48.03 -26.27 52.80
CA LEU A 27 48.36 -26.68 51.43
C LEU A 27 49.87 -26.95 51.33
N THR A 28 50.22 -28.01 50.62
CA THR A 28 51.63 -28.26 50.29
C THR A 28 52.11 -27.29 49.21
N GLU A 29 53.42 -27.01 49.14
CA GLU A 29 54.00 -26.15 48.06
C GLU A 29 53.62 -26.62 46.64
N GLN A 30 53.43 -27.93 46.47
CA GLN A 30 52.99 -28.52 45.20
C GLN A 30 51.53 -28.16 44.88
N GLU A 31 50.65 -28.17 45.88
CA GLU A 31 49.23 -27.83 45.72
C GLU A 31 49.05 -26.32 45.50
N GLU A 32 49.86 -25.48 46.14
CA GLU A 32 49.88 -24.03 45.89
C GLU A 32 50.32 -23.71 44.46
N SER A 33 51.38 -24.36 43.95
CA SER A 33 51.84 -24.16 42.57
C SER A 33 50.81 -24.64 41.53
N GLU A 34 50.08 -25.72 41.82
CA GLU A 34 49.00 -26.18 40.95
C GLU A 34 47.80 -25.23 40.96
N LEU A 35 47.42 -24.68 42.13
CA LEU A 35 46.39 -23.64 42.23
C LEU A 35 46.75 -22.41 41.42
N GLU A 36 47.99 -21.93 41.51
CA GLU A 36 48.45 -20.75 40.77
C GLU A 36 48.33 -20.96 39.25
N LYS A 37 48.70 -22.15 38.75
CA LYS A 37 48.57 -22.50 37.32
C LYS A 37 47.11 -22.58 36.87
N ILE A 38 46.23 -23.17 37.69
CA ILE A 38 44.80 -23.28 37.38
C ILE A 38 44.18 -21.87 37.32
N VAL A 39 44.49 -21.02 38.30
CA VAL A 39 44.01 -19.63 38.35
C VAL A 39 44.54 -18.81 37.16
N ALA A 40 45.83 -18.95 36.81
CA ALA A 40 46.42 -18.27 35.66
C ALA A 40 45.75 -18.68 34.34
N ARG A 41 45.48 -19.98 34.15
CA ARG A 41 44.74 -20.48 32.97
C ARG A 41 43.30 -19.97 32.93
N PHE A 42 42.62 -19.95 34.07
CA PHE A 42 41.27 -19.43 34.17
C PHE A 42 41.21 -17.94 33.80
N HIS A 43 42.18 -17.16 34.25
CA HIS A 43 42.27 -15.74 33.94
C HIS A 43 42.46 -15.48 32.44
N ASP A 44 43.36 -16.22 31.80
CA ASP A 44 43.63 -16.11 30.36
C ASP A 44 42.44 -16.58 29.51
N HIS A 45 41.79 -17.68 29.92
CA HIS A 45 40.59 -18.18 29.27
C HIS A 45 39.41 -17.21 29.39
N SER A 46 39.23 -16.60 30.56
CA SER A 46 38.19 -15.59 30.79
C SER A 46 38.42 -14.35 29.91
N ALA A 47 39.66 -13.87 29.79
CA ALA A 47 39.99 -12.74 28.94
C ALA A 47 39.68 -13.02 27.45
N ASN A 48 40.05 -14.20 26.94
CA ASN A 48 39.79 -14.60 25.56
C ASN A 48 38.29 -14.85 25.29
N SER A 49 37.59 -15.51 26.22
CA SER A 49 36.15 -15.77 26.11
C SER A 49 35.34 -14.46 26.03
N LEU A 50 35.71 -13.46 26.83
CA LEU A 50 35.06 -12.15 26.80
C LEU A 50 35.30 -11.40 25.48
N SER A 51 36.52 -11.48 24.92
CA SER A 51 36.80 -10.88 23.60
C SER A 51 36.02 -11.56 22.48
N ASP A 52 35.88 -12.88 22.52
CA ASP A 52 35.14 -13.65 21.52
C ASP A 52 33.64 -13.38 21.60
N ILE A 53 33.07 -13.31 22.81
CA ILE A 53 31.67 -12.92 23.03
C ILE A 53 31.42 -11.51 22.51
N ARG A 54 32.35 -10.58 22.76
CA ARG A 54 32.24 -9.20 22.27
C ARG A 54 32.33 -9.15 20.74
N ALA A 55 33.27 -9.86 20.14
CA ALA A 55 33.43 -9.94 18.68
C ALA A 55 32.20 -10.56 18.01
N ALA A 56 31.71 -11.69 18.52
CA ALA A 56 30.49 -12.34 18.07
C ALA A 56 29.26 -11.43 18.24
N GLY A 57 29.19 -10.69 19.35
CA GLY A 57 28.15 -9.69 19.60
C GLY A 57 28.18 -8.55 18.58
N THR A 58 29.36 -8.01 18.28
CA THR A 58 29.50 -6.95 17.25
C THR A 58 29.16 -7.43 15.85
N GLN A 59 29.55 -8.66 15.51
CA GLN A 59 29.26 -9.23 14.19
C GLN A 59 27.78 -9.54 14.02
N LYS A 60 27.13 -10.06 15.07
CA LYS A 60 25.68 -10.28 15.08
C LYS A 60 24.88 -8.98 15.03
N ALA A 61 25.37 -7.93 15.68
CA ALA A 61 24.75 -6.60 15.60
C ALA A 61 24.88 -5.99 14.19
N ALA A 62 26.03 -6.17 13.53
CA ALA A 62 26.22 -5.72 12.15
C ALA A 62 25.29 -6.48 11.18
N ASP A 63 25.24 -7.81 11.28
CA ASP A 63 24.39 -8.67 10.44
C ASP A 63 22.89 -8.34 10.58
N LEU A 64 22.43 -8.11 11.83
CA LEU A 64 21.07 -7.64 12.09
C LEU A 64 20.81 -6.27 11.45
N THR A 65 21.77 -5.35 11.51
CA THR A 65 21.62 -4.00 10.95
C THR A 65 21.47 -4.05 9.43
N ASP A 66 22.30 -4.86 8.76
CA ASP A 66 22.22 -5.07 7.31
C ASP A 66 20.88 -5.72 6.91
N GLU A 67 20.40 -6.72 7.66
CA GLU A 67 19.10 -7.34 7.44
C GLU A 67 17.94 -6.34 7.64
N PHE A 68 18.01 -5.49 8.67
CA PHE A 68 17.02 -4.45 8.91
C PHE A 68 17.00 -3.42 7.79
N GLU A 69 18.16 -3.01 7.29
CA GLU A 69 18.27 -2.06 6.18
C GLU A 69 17.68 -2.63 4.88
N GLU A 70 17.93 -3.92 4.59
CA GLU A 70 17.33 -4.59 3.44
C GLU A 70 15.79 -4.69 3.56
N ARG A 71 15.28 -5.05 4.74
CA ARG A 71 13.84 -5.07 5.02
C ARG A 71 13.21 -3.69 4.88
N LEU A 72 13.87 -2.63 5.38
CA LEU A 72 13.42 -1.24 5.24
C LEU A 72 13.35 -0.83 3.78
N LYS A 73 14.39 -1.13 2.99
CA LYS A 73 14.42 -0.85 1.55
C LYS A 73 13.31 -1.59 0.80
N GLN A 74 13.00 -2.82 1.20
CA GLN A 74 11.88 -3.58 0.62
C GLN A 74 10.52 -2.97 0.99
N ILE A 75 10.34 -2.52 2.23
CA ILE A 75 9.12 -1.83 2.68
C ILE A 75 8.96 -0.50 1.95
N GLU A 76 10.02 0.30 1.83
CA GLU A 76 10.00 1.57 1.12
C GLU A 76 9.68 1.37 -0.37
N SER A 77 10.28 0.37 -1.01
CA SER A 77 9.96 0.00 -2.40
C SER A 77 8.50 -0.42 -2.56
N LYS A 78 7.97 -1.25 -1.65
CA LYS A 78 6.54 -1.63 -1.63
C LYS A 78 5.63 -0.43 -1.40
N ALA A 79 5.97 0.45 -0.46
CA ALA A 79 5.20 1.65 -0.13
C ALA A 79 5.20 2.66 -1.29
N THR A 80 6.34 2.85 -1.94
CA THR A 80 6.49 3.73 -3.12
C THR A 80 5.72 3.15 -4.30
N GLY A 81 5.81 1.84 -4.55
CA GLY A 81 5.02 1.15 -5.56
C GLY A 81 3.51 1.22 -5.29
N ALA A 82 3.09 1.07 -4.03
CA ALA A 82 1.70 1.21 -3.61
C ALA A 82 1.20 2.65 -3.77
N ARG A 83 2.00 3.66 -3.40
CA ARG A 83 1.69 5.08 -3.63
C ARG A 83 1.62 5.42 -5.11
N ALA A 84 2.51 4.90 -5.94
CA ALA A 84 2.47 5.09 -7.40
C ALA A 84 1.21 4.46 -8.01
N ARG A 85 0.81 3.27 -7.54
CA ARG A 85 -0.45 2.61 -7.93
C ARG A 85 -1.69 3.32 -7.40
N GLN A 86 -1.62 3.89 -6.20
CA GLN A 86 -2.70 4.69 -5.64
C GLN A 86 -2.84 6.02 -6.39
N ASN A 87 -1.74 6.68 -6.75
CA ASN A 87 -1.79 7.95 -7.48
C ASN A 87 -2.25 7.76 -8.94
N THR A 88 -1.80 6.68 -9.60
CA THR A 88 -2.32 6.28 -10.93
C THR A 88 -3.75 5.74 -10.85
N GLY A 89 -4.11 5.04 -9.78
CA GLY A 89 -5.47 4.56 -9.50
C GLY A 89 -6.45 5.68 -9.15
N ILE A 90 -6.02 6.73 -8.45
CA ILE A 90 -6.81 7.94 -8.17
C ILE A 90 -6.88 8.82 -9.41
N ALA A 91 -5.79 8.98 -10.17
CA ALA A 91 -5.83 9.69 -11.45
C ALA A 91 -6.75 8.97 -12.45
N ASN A 92 -6.69 7.64 -12.52
CA ASN A 92 -7.58 6.83 -13.35
C ASN A 92 -9.00 6.80 -12.80
N GLN A 93 -9.25 6.69 -11.49
CA GLN A 93 -10.61 6.76 -10.93
C GLN A 93 -11.21 8.15 -11.04
N THR A 94 -10.41 9.22 -10.96
CA THR A 94 -10.89 10.59 -11.18
C THR A 94 -11.18 10.77 -12.66
N LYS A 95 -10.34 10.27 -13.56
CA LYS A 95 -10.61 10.26 -15.00
C LYS A 95 -11.80 9.38 -15.37
N SER A 96 -12.01 8.24 -14.71
CA SER A 96 -13.16 7.37 -14.87
C SER A 96 -14.43 7.99 -14.29
N ARG A 97 -14.39 8.65 -13.12
CA ARG A 97 -15.56 9.35 -12.55
C ARG A 97 -15.90 10.64 -13.31
N VAL A 98 -14.90 11.35 -13.84
CA VAL A 98 -15.11 12.48 -14.76
C VAL A 98 -15.64 11.94 -16.08
N SER A 99 -15.07 10.87 -16.64
CA SER A 99 -15.56 10.21 -17.86
C SER A 99 -16.95 9.60 -17.69
N ASP A 100 -17.29 9.04 -16.52
CA ASP A 100 -18.61 8.46 -16.23
C ASP A 100 -19.62 9.57 -15.98
N GLY A 101 -19.23 10.66 -15.31
CA GLY A 101 -20.05 11.86 -15.14
C GLY A 101 -20.25 12.63 -16.44
N GLU A 102 -19.26 12.67 -17.31
CA GLU A 102 -19.29 13.30 -18.64
C GLU A 102 -19.99 12.40 -19.66
N SER A 103 -19.87 11.08 -19.55
CA SER A 103 -20.67 10.10 -20.31
C SER A 103 -22.11 10.10 -19.85
N ALA A 104 -22.39 10.23 -18.55
CA ALA A 104 -23.76 10.37 -18.03
C ALA A 104 -24.39 11.72 -18.40
N ARG A 105 -23.61 12.81 -18.36
CA ARG A 105 -24.04 14.12 -18.90
C ARG A 105 -24.26 14.05 -20.42
N GLY A 106 -23.38 13.39 -21.16
CA GLY A 106 -23.47 13.17 -22.61
C GLY A 106 -24.66 12.29 -23.00
N LEU A 107 -24.95 11.23 -22.24
CA LEU A 107 -26.15 10.40 -22.40
C LEU A 107 -27.42 11.18 -22.07
N GLY A 108 -27.43 11.96 -20.99
CA GLY A 108 -28.58 12.79 -20.62
C GLY A 108 -28.88 13.87 -21.66
N ILE A 109 -27.84 14.52 -22.20
CA ILE A 109 -27.95 15.52 -23.26
C ILE A 109 -28.37 14.86 -24.58
N GLY A 110 -27.75 13.75 -24.97
CA GLY A 110 -28.07 13.01 -26.20
C GLY A 110 -29.50 12.47 -26.19
N LEU A 111 -29.96 11.91 -25.06
CA LEU A 111 -31.33 11.45 -24.88
C LEU A 111 -32.33 12.61 -24.95
N SER A 112 -32.00 13.75 -24.34
CA SER A 112 -32.84 14.95 -24.42
C SER A 112 -32.95 15.49 -25.84
N ILE A 113 -31.86 15.49 -26.61
CA ILE A 113 -31.85 15.87 -28.02
C ILE A 113 -32.70 14.90 -28.85
N ALA A 114 -32.53 13.59 -28.64
CA ALA A 114 -33.31 12.57 -29.33
C ALA A 114 -34.83 12.72 -29.05
N TYR A 115 -35.20 12.91 -27.78
CA TYR A 115 -36.58 13.16 -27.39
C TYR A 115 -37.13 14.47 -27.96
N THR A 116 -36.29 15.50 -28.11
CA THR A 116 -36.70 16.79 -28.67
C THR A 116 -36.98 16.69 -30.18
N ILE A 117 -36.11 15.98 -30.93
CA ILE A 117 -36.26 15.78 -32.38
C ILE A 117 -37.51 14.96 -32.71
N ILE A 118 -37.84 13.96 -31.88
CA ILE A 118 -39.01 13.10 -32.11
C ILE A 118 -40.28 13.70 -31.47
N GLY A 119 -40.15 14.28 -30.28
CA GLY A 119 -41.27 14.75 -29.47
C GLY A 119 -41.92 16.02 -29.99
N LEU A 120 -41.14 17.00 -30.48
CA LEU A 120 -41.72 18.25 -31.00
C LEU A 120 -42.59 18.07 -32.24
N PRO A 121 -42.20 17.25 -33.25
CA PRO A 121 -43.10 16.89 -34.35
C PRO A 121 -44.38 16.21 -33.87
N LEU A 122 -44.30 15.29 -32.90
CA LEU A 122 -45.47 14.61 -32.34
C LEU A 122 -46.41 15.59 -31.62
N VAL A 123 -45.87 16.53 -30.85
CA VAL A 123 -46.64 17.61 -30.23
C VAL A 123 -47.27 18.50 -31.31
N GLY A 124 -46.55 18.79 -32.40
CA GLY A 124 -47.08 19.50 -33.56
C GLY A 124 -48.27 18.79 -34.22
N VAL A 125 -48.22 17.46 -34.36
CA VAL A 125 -49.36 16.64 -34.81
C VAL A 125 -50.54 16.78 -33.85
N ALA A 126 -50.30 16.65 -32.55
CA ALA A 126 -51.36 16.70 -31.53
C ALA A 126 -52.08 18.07 -31.53
N ILE A 127 -51.31 19.16 -31.60
CA ILE A 127 -51.84 20.52 -31.68
C ILE A 127 -52.59 20.73 -33.00
N GLY A 128 -51.99 20.28 -34.11
CA GLY A 128 -52.60 20.38 -35.43
C GLY A 128 -53.93 19.62 -35.53
N TRP A 129 -53.99 18.41 -34.96
CA TRP A 129 -55.21 17.60 -34.91
C TRP A 129 -56.30 18.27 -34.05
N PHE A 130 -55.92 18.85 -32.92
CA PHE A 130 -56.84 19.59 -32.06
C PHE A 130 -57.44 20.82 -32.76
N LEU A 131 -56.61 21.57 -33.50
CA LEU A 131 -57.02 22.72 -34.29
C LEU A 131 -57.91 22.32 -35.47
N ASP A 132 -57.55 21.27 -36.21
CA ASP A 132 -58.34 20.73 -37.31
C ASP A 132 -59.73 20.26 -36.84
N ASN A 133 -59.82 19.63 -35.67
CA ASN A 133 -61.10 19.23 -35.07
C ASN A 133 -61.99 20.41 -34.65
N ARG A 134 -61.39 21.57 -34.34
CA ARG A 134 -62.12 22.80 -33.96
C ARG A 134 -62.50 23.67 -35.15
N LEU A 135 -61.65 23.74 -36.16
CA LEU A 135 -61.78 24.61 -37.33
C LEU A 135 -62.38 23.90 -38.55
N GLY A 136 -62.52 22.57 -38.50
CA GLY A 136 -63.09 21.75 -39.58
C GLY A 136 -62.20 21.61 -40.82
N THR A 137 -60.96 22.09 -40.75
CA THR A 137 -59.95 21.98 -41.82
C THR A 137 -59.04 20.77 -41.60
N LYS A 138 -58.16 20.46 -42.57
CA LYS A 138 -57.13 19.39 -42.45
C LYS A 138 -55.69 19.89 -42.62
N ILE A 139 -55.50 21.21 -42.65
CA ILE A 139 -54.21 21.83 -42.97
C ILE A 139 -53.36 22.05 -41.72
N TRP A 140 -53.97 22.12 -40.53
CA TRP A 140 -53.25 22.46 -39.31
C TRP A 140 -52.36 21.32 -38.82
N ILE A 141 -52.71 20.06 -39.11
CA ILE A 141 -51.80 18.93 -38.89
C ILE A 141 -50.50 19.10 -39.69
N GLN A 142 -50.58 19.47 -40.97
CA GLN A 142 -49.39 19.62 -41.82
C GLN A 142 -48.51 20.79 -41.36
N VAL A 143 -49.14 21.93 -41.05
CA VAL A 143 -48.44 23.11 -40.52
C VAL A 143 -47.83 22.81 -39.15
N GLY A 144 -48.54 22.08 -38.28
CA GLY A 144 -48.07 21.68 -36.97
C GLY A 144 -46.86 20.73 -37.03
N VAL A 145 -46.90 19.73 -37.92
CA VAL A 145 -45.76 18.82 -38.15
C VAL A 145 -44.54 19.57 -38.67
N LEU A 146 -44.74 20.42 -39.70
CA LEU A 146 -43.66 21.18 -40.31
C LEU A 146 -43.03 22.15 -39.29
N GLY A 147 -43.87 22.91 -38.56
CA GLY A 147 -43.44 23.82 -37.50
C GLY A 147 -42.74 23.09 -36.35
N GLY A 148 -43.29 21.97 -35.89
CA GLY A 148 -42.70 21.12 -34.85
C GLY A 148 -41.35 20.53 -35.26
N SER A 149 -41.19 20.16 -36.52
CA SER A 149 -39.93 19.61 -37.06
C SER A 149 -38.84 20.67 -37.16
N VAL A 150 -39.17 21.85 -37.69
CA VAL A 150 -38.23 22.99 -37.76
C VAL A 150 -37.85 23.47 -36.37
N ALA A 151 -38.83 23.60 -35.45
CA ALA A 151 -38.57 23.98 -34.07
C ALA A 151 -37.74 22.92 -33.33
N GLY A 152 -38.00 21.63 -33.55
CA GLY A 152 -37.26 20.53 -32.95
C GLY A 152 -35.79 20.50 -33.38
N LEU A 153 -35.53 20.69 -34.67
CA LEU A 153 -34.17 20.81 -35.19
C LEU A 153 -33.48 22.08 -34.65
N ALA A 154 -34.15 23.23 -34.68
CA ALA A 154 -33.59 24.48 -34.16
C ALA A 154 -33.23 24.38 -32.66
N MET A 155 -34.11 23.79 -31.84
CA MET A 155 -33.84 23.56 -30.42
C MET A 155 -32.71 22.57 -30.19
N ALA A 156 -32.63 21.49 -30.99
CA ALA A 156 -31.52 20.55 -30.91
C ALA A 156 -30.18 21.24 -31.20
N PHE A 157 -30.10 22.05 -32.26
CA PHE A 157 -28.90 22.82 -32.60
C PHE A 157 -28.52 23.84 -31.53
N LEU A 158 -29.49 24.58 -30.98
CA LEU A 158 -29.25 25.53 -29.88
C LEU A 158 -28.75 24.82 -28.61
N MET A 159 -29.30 23.64 -28.31
CA MET A 159 -28.91 22.87 -27.14
C MET A 159 -27.50 22.29 -27.26
N ILE A 160 -27.08 21.90 -28.48
CA ILE A 160 -25.70 21.52 -28.79
C ILE A 160 -24.77 22.73 -28.66
N ASN A 161 -25.10 23.85 -29.29
CA ASN A 161 -24.24 25.05 -29.28
C ASN A 161 -24.03 25.60 -27.86
N ARG A 162 -25.10 25.71 -27.07
CA ARG A 162 -25.04 26.19 -25.68
C ARG A 162 -24.23 25.30 -24.75
N ASN A 163 -24.09 24.02 -25.10
CA ASN A 163 -23.31 23.06 -24.31
C ASN A 163 -21.85 23.00 -24.77
N ASN A 164 -21.57 23.28 -26.05
CA ASN A 164 -20.21 23.44 -26.57
C ASN A 164 -19.52 24.72 -26.03
N ASP A 165 -20.27 25.79 -25.76
CA ASP A 165 -19.72 27.04 -25.19
C ASP A 165 -19.33 26.93 -23.70
N LYS A 166 -19.66 25.82 -23.03
CA LYS A 166 -19.40 25.59 -21.59
C LYS A 166 -18.27 24.62 -21.30
N THR A 167 -17.64 24.06 -22.33
CA THR A 167 -16.40 23.28 -22.28
C THR A 167 -15.22 24.14 -22.69
#